data_AF-A0A8C2JK32-F1
#
_entry.id   AF-A0A8C2JK32-F1
#
_cell.length_a   1.000
_cell.length_b   1.000
_cell.length_c   1.000
_cell.angle_alpha   90.00
_cell.angle_beta   90.00
_cell.angle_gamma   90.00
#
_symmetry.space_group_name_H-M   'P 1'
#
loop_
_entity.id
_entity.type
_entity.pdbx_description
1 polymer ?
#
loop_
_entity_poly.entity_id
_entity_poly.type
_entity_poly.pdbx_seq_one_letter_code
_entity_poly.pdbx_strand_id
1 'polypeptide(L)' 'MSTVPEVTVAKHCGLRVLGLSLITNKVSLDYSREEKVNHEEVLQISKMRAEMLQNVL' A
#
# COMPACT_ATOMS: atom_id res chain seq x y z
N MET A 1 4.62 0.51 -5.18
CA MET A 1 4.04 0.31 -6.52
C MET A 1 4.21 -1.16 -6.87
N SER A 2 3.15 -1.97 -6.71
CA SER A 2 3.19 -3.44 -6.75
C SER A 2 1.77 -3.99 -7.02
N THR A 3 1.57 -5.29 -6.82
CA THR A 3 0.28 -5.97 -6.59
C THR A 3 -0.54 -6.28 -7.85
N VAL A 4 -0.73 -5.32 -8.76
CA VAL A 4 -1.57 -5.53 -9.95
C VAL A 4 -1.04 -6.63 -10.88
N PRO A 5 0.27 -6.71 -11.18
CA PRO A 5 0.79 -7.80 -12.02
C PRO A 5 0.52 -9.19 -11.41
N GLU A 6 0.72 -9.35 -10.10
CA GLU A 6 0.52 -10.60 -9.40
C GLU A 6 -0.95 -11.03 -9.37
N VAL A 7 -1.87 -10.10 -9.10
CA VAL A 7 -3.33 -10.37 -9.14
C VAL A 7 -3.78 -10.78 -10.53
N THR A 8 -3.23 -10.15 -11.57
CA THR A 8 -3.58 -10.45 -12.97
C THR A 8 -3.25 -11.90 -13.31
N VAL A 9 -2.04 -12.35 -12.98
CA VAL A 9 -1.60 -13.72 -13.22
C VAL A 9 -2.39 -14.71 -12.36
N ALA A 10 -2.59 -14.42 -11.06
CA ALA A 10 -3.35 -15.28 -10.16
C ALA A 10 -4.79 -15.49 -10.65
N LYS A 11 -5.44 -14.41 -11.11
CA LYS A 11 -6.82 -14.47 -11.63
C LYS A 11 -6.89 -15.22 -12.96
N HIS A 12 -5.89 -15.06 -13.83
CA HIS A 12 -5.77 -15.84 -15.08
C HIS A 12 -5.71 -17.35 -14.79
N CYS A 13 -5.02 -17.75 -13.72
CA CYS A 13 -4.94 -19.13 -13.25
C CYS A 13 -6.19 -19.60 -12.45
N GLY A 14 -7.25 -18.79 -12.37
CA GLY A 14 -8.48 -19.14 -11.66
C GLY A 14 -8.42 -19.01 -10.12
N LEU A 15 -7.37 -18.40 -9.57
CA LEU A 15 -7.25 -18.20 -8.12
C LEU A 15 -8.16 -17.07 -7.63
N ARG A 16 -8.67 -17.21 -6.41
CA ARG A 16 -9.32 -16.12 -5.68
C ARG A 16 -8.24 -15.29 -4.99
N VAL A 17 -8.37 -13.97 -5.04
CA VAL A 17 -7.37 -13.03 -4.52
C VAL A 17 -8.04 -12.03 -3.58
N LEU A 18 -7.43 -11.81 -2.42
CA LEU A 18 -7.72 -10.70 -1.51
C LEU A 18 -6.51 -9.76 -1.52
N GLY A 19 -6.74 -8.48 -1.81
CA GLY A 19 -5.71 -7.44 -1.77
C GLY A 19 -6.02 -6.40 -0.71
N LEU A 20 -5.05 -6.11 0.15
CA LEU A 20 -5.12 -5.05 1.16
C LEU A 20 -4.04 -4.01 0.87
N SER A 21 -4.36 -2.73 1.04
CA SER A 21 -3.40 -1.63 0.93
C SER A 21 -3.36 -0.85 2.24
N LEU A 22 -2.19 -0.77 2.86
CA LEU A 22 -1.95 0.15 3.96
C LEU A 22 -1.72 1.55 3.38
N ILE A 23 -2.56 2.52 3.75
CA ILE A 23 -2.36 3.91 3.34
C ILE A 23 -1.23 4.51 4.17
N THR A 24 -0.07 4.73 3.54
CA THR A 24 1.15 5.21 4.19
C THR A 24 1.39 6.71 4.04
N ASN A 25 0.72 7.36 3.10
CA ASN A 25 0.78 8.80 2.90
C ASN A 25 -0.52 9.34 2.29
N LYS A 26 -0.75 10.64 2.42
CA LYS A 26 -1.77 11.37 1.68
C LYS A 26 -1.10 12.13 0.54
N VAL A 27 -1.58 11.96 -0.69
CA VAL A 27 -1.06 12.72 -1.83
C VAL A 27 -1.55 14.17 -1.75
N SER A 28 -0.64 15.14 -1.94
CA SER A 28 -1.04 16.54 -2.15
C SER A 28 -1.66 16.69 -3.53
N LEU A 29 -2.84 17.30 -3.61
CA LEU A 29 -3.49 17.68 -4.86
C LEU A 29 -3.09 19.10 -5.30
N ASP A 30 -2.39 19.83 -4.44
CA ASP A 30 -1.86 21.16 -4.73
C ASP A 30 -0.45 21.01 -5.29
N TYR A 31 -0.30 21.31 -6.58
CA TYR A 31 0.97 21.30 -7.29
C TYR A 31 1.95 22.38 -6.80
N SER A 32 1.46 23.35 -6.00
CA SER A 32 2.27 24.44 -5.41
C SER A 32 2.90 24.04 -4.08
N ARG A 33 2.45 22.94 -3.45
CA ARG A 33 3.03 22.44 -2.21
C ARG A 33 4.23 21.54 -2.51
N GLU A 34 5.36 21.85 -1.89
CA GLU A 34 6.58 21.04 -1.96
C GLU A 34 6.56 19.81 -1.01
N GLU A 35 5.41 19.47 -0.44
CA GLU A 35 5.28 18.35 0.50
C GLU A 35 5.50 17.02 -0.27
N LYS A 36 6.76 16.55 -0.27
CA LYS A 36 7.20 15.36 -1.01
C LYS A 36 7.02 14.11 -0.16
N VAL A 37 6.43 13.09 -0.76
CA VAL A 37 6.40 11.75 -0.19
C VAL A 37 7.82 11.22 -0.07
N ASN A 38 8.21 10.75 1.12
CA ASN A 38 9.50 10.11 1.34
C ASN A 38 9.32 8.66 1.82
N HIS A 39 10.33 7.84 1.56
CA HIS A 39 10.26 6.41 1.88
C HIS A 39 10.38 6.12 3.38
N GLU A 40 11.05 6.99 4.15
CA GLU A 40 11.22 6.79 5.59
C GLU A 40 9.87 6.87 6.30
N GLU A 41 9.04 7.88 6.02
CA GLU A 41 7.67 8.00 6.53
C GLU A 41 6.81 6.78 6.17
N VAL A 42 6.95 6.29 4.93
CA VAL A 42 6.26 5.07 4.49
C VAL A 42 6.64 3.88 5.37
N LEU A 43 7.92 3.71 5.68
CA LEU A 43 8.41 2.64 6.56
C LEU A 43 7.94 2.84 8.00
N GLN A 44 7.93 4.07 8.52
CA GLN A 44 7.46 4.37 9.88
C GLN A 44 5.97 4.02 10.04
N ILE A 45 5.11 4.45 9.11
CA ILE A 45 3.68 4.10 9.15
C ILE A 45 3.48 2.59 9.02
N SER A 46 4.27 1.93 8.16
CA SER A 46 4.22 0.47 8.01
C SER A 46 4.54 -0.25 9.31
N LYS A 47 5.61 0.16 10.02
CA LYS A 47 5.98 -0.40 11.33
C LYS A 47 4.89 -0.14 12.38
N MET A 48 4.37 1.09 12.44
CA MET A 48 3.31 1.48 13.39
C MET A 48 1.99 0.74 13.21
N ARG A 49 1.74 0.16 12.04
CA ARG A 49 0.48 -0.52 11.69
C ARG A 49 0.63 -2.02 11.48
N ALA A 50 1.84 -2.56 11.65
CA ALA A 50 2.14 -3.97 11.42
C ALA A 50 1.27 -4.90 12.28
N GLU A 51 1.18 -4.65 13.58
CA GLU A 51 0.38 -5.47 14.51
C GLU A 51 -1.11 -5.45 14.17
N MET A 52 -1.65 -4.26 13.83
CA MET A 52 -3.05 -4.14 13.40
C MET A 52 -3.30 -4.95 12.14
N LEU A 53 -2.43 -4.84 11.13
CA LEU A 53 -2.57 -5.58 9.88
C LEU A 53 -2.47 -7.10 10.11
N GLN A 54 -1.62 -7.54 11.03
CA GLN A 54 -1.49 -8.94 11.42
C GLN A 54 -2.77 -9.50 12.07
N ASN A 55 -3.51 -8.69 12.82
CA ASN A 55 -4.74 -9.10 13.49
C ASN A 55 -6.00 -9.07 12.59
N VAL A 56 -5.89 -8.49 11.39
CA VAL A 56 -7.00 -8.40 10.41
C VAL A 56 -7.01 -9.59 9.45
N LEU A 57 -5.90 -10.32 9.34
CA LEU A 57 -5.74 -11.53 8.53
C LEU A 57 -6.01 -12.79 9.36
#